data_AF-A0A521I458-F1
#
_entry.id   AF-A0A521I458-F1
#
_cell.length_a   1.000
_cell.length_b   1.000
_cell.length_c   1.000
_cell.angle_alpha   90.00
_cell.angle_beta   90.00
_cell.angle_gamma   90.00
#
_symmetry.space_group_name_H-M   'P 1'
#
loop_
_entity.id
_entity.type
_entity.pdbx_description
1 polymer ?
#
loop_
_entity_poly.entity_id
_entity_poly.type
_entity_poly.pdbx_seq_one_letter_code
_entity_poly.pdbx_strand_id
1 'polypeptide(L)'
;MIHAPQLLADLTRQLKRLEDDLRSRIAELPELDAALRAEWQAARDADRCAEPFESWGDQVITQAGVHWLLSCVFLRFIEDNQLVDRPWLSGTPDSGRLALARDRHEAYFRVHPLESDRDYLLAAFREAGTLHGLQTFFDEAHNPVFRLGISGDAAMALRQFWQAVDPASGALVHDFTDPEWDTRFLGDLYQELSEATRKRYALLQTPEFVEEFILDRTLTPAIREFGCQTARMIDPTCGSGHFLLGGFHRLVAEWQRREPGRNPRDIAQKALDAVAGVDLNPFAVAIARFRLLVAALKVCEVRRLADAPNLRLHVAIGDSLLHGPRFGFKETEDMFQRADDYADTGLAHAFASEDLSEVQKILGRQYHAVVGNPPYIVVKDAALNQAYRRRYVSCHMKYSLGCPFTERFFELAQTGRDGEGDVTKAGFVGLITANSFMKREFGSKLIEQVLPALDLTHVID
;
A
#
# COMPACT_ATOMS: atom_id res chain seq x y z
N MET A 1 8.91 22.47 7.46
CA MET A 1 7.79 22.15 6.54
C MET A 1 8.34 21.40 5.34
N ILE A 2 7.66 20.31 4.93
CA ILE A 2 8.15 19.35 3.93
C ILE A 2 8.23 20.01 2.55
N HIS A 3 9.45 20.10 1.99
CA HIS A 3 9.68 20.59 0.63
C HIS A 3 9.71 19.44 -0.38
N ALA A 4 8.54 18.90 -0.72
CA ALA A 4 8.39 17.63 -1.47
C ALA A 4 9.21 17.53 -2.78
N PRO A 5 9.28 18.56 -3.66
CA PRO A 5 10.07 18.47 -4.89
C PRO A 5 11.57 18.31 -4.65
N GLN A 6 12.09 18.99 -3.61
CA GLN A 6 13.51 18.89 -3.25
C GLN A 6 13.79 17.54 -2.60
N LEU A 7 12.93 17.10 -1.67
CA LEU A 7 13.03 15.79 -1.04
C LEU A 7 13.08 14.67 -2.09
N LEU A 8 12.19 14.69 -3.07
CA LEU A 8 12.17 13.70 -4.16
C LEU A 8 13.45 13.72 -4.98
N ALA A 9 13.90 14.90 -5.41
CA ALA A 9 15.12 15.03 -6.21
C ALA A 9 16.34 14.47 -5.46
N ASP A 10 16.41 14.71 -4.16
CA ASP A 10 17.51 14.29 -3.30
C ASP A 10 17.45 12.79 -3.01
N LEU A 11 16.25 12.26 -2.72
CA LEU A 11 16.02 10.82 -2.55
C LEU A 11 16.25 10.02 -3.82
N THR A 12 15.95 10.57 -5.00
CA THR A 12 16.28 9.92 -6.28
C THR A 12 17.79 9.74 -6.45
N ARG A 13 18.60 10.69 -5.96
CA ARG A 13 20.07 10.57 -5.96
C ARG A 13 20.55 9.56 -4.91
N GLN A 14 19.91 9.53 -3.73
CA GLN A 14 20.21 8.51 -2.72
C GLN A 14 19.86 7.11 -3.22
N LEU A 15 18.72 6.93 -3.91
CA LEU A 15 18.32 5.64 -4.45
C LEU A 15 19.39 5.07 -5.36
N LYS A 16 19.90 5.86 -6.32
CA LYS A 16 20.99 5.42 -7.21
C LYS A 16 22.22 4.96 -6.43
N ARG A 17 22.61 5.68 -5.37
CA ARG A 17 23.75 5.29 -4.51
C ARG A 17 23.49 3.97 -3.79
N LEU A 18 22.28 3.76 -3.29
CA LEU A 18 21.90 2.50 -2.64
C LEU A 18 21.84 1.35 -3.65
N GLU A 19 21.35 1.58 -4.86
CA GLU A 19 21.36 0.57 -5.93
C GLU A 19 22.79 0.17 -6.31
N ASP A 20 23.70 1.13 -6.46
CA ASP A 20 25.11 0.88 -6.75
C ASP A 20 25.80 0.11 -5.60
N ASP A 21 25.53 0.49 -4.35
CA ASP A 21 26.01 -0.24 -3.16
C ASP A 21 25.52 -1.68 -3.12
N LEU A 22 24.21 -1.89 -3.33
CA LEU A 22 23.62 -3.23 -3.35
C LEU A 22 24.19 -4.09 -4.48
N ARG A 23 24.39 -3.53 -5.68
CA ARG A 23 25.07 -4.24 -6.78
C ARG A 23 26.50 -4.65 -6.40
N SER A 24 27.28 -3.74 -5.80
CA SER A 24 28.64 -4.05 -5.35
C SER A 24 28.63 -5.17 -4.32
N ARG A 25 27.73 -5.11 -3.34
CA ARG A 25 27.60 -6.13 -2.30
C ARG A 25 27.23 -7.51 -2.85
N ILE A 26 26.29 -7.57 -3.80
CA ILE A 26 25.91 -8.82 -4.45
C ILE A 26 27.13 -9.41 -5.20
N ALA A 27 27.93 -8.57 -5.87
CA ALA A 27 29.14 -9.02 -6.56
C ALA A 27 30.25 -9.47 -5.60
N GLU A 28 30.38 -8.84 -4.44
CA GLU A 28 31.43 -9.13 -3.44
C GLU A 28 31.11 -10.29 -2.50
N LEU A 29 29.82 -10.61 -2.30
CA LEU A 29 29.35 -11.63 -1.37
C LEU A 29 28.70 -12.80 -2.14
N PRO A 30 29.46 -13.87 -2.45
CA PRO A 30 28.95 -15.00 -3.23
C PRO A 30 27.70 -15.67 -2.64
N GLU A 31 27.57 -15.67 -1.31
CA GLU A 31 26.39 -16.23 -0.64
C GLU A 31 25.11 -15.43 -0.92
N LEU A 32 25.23 -14.11 -1.06
CA LEU A 32 24.09 -13.23 -1.36
C LEU A 32 23.64 -13.42 -2.83
N ASP A 33 24.59 -13.45 -3.77
CA ASP A 33 24.29 -13.78 -5.18
C ASP A 33 23.68 -15.18 -5.31
N ALA A 34 24.24 -16.18 -4.62
CA ALA A 34 23.71 -17.53 -4.63
C ALA A 34 22.27 -17.60 -4.08
N ALA A 35 21.96 -16.89 -2.99
CA ALA A 35 20.61 -16.82 -2.43
C ALA A 35 19.62 -16.17 -3.42
N LEU A 36 20.00 -15.05 -4.05
CA LEU A 36 19.17 -14.38 -5.05
C LEU A 36 18.97 -15.25 -6.30
N ARG A 37 20.01 -15.94 -6.77
CA ARG A 37 19.91 -16.89 -7.89
C ARG A 37 19.04 -18.08 -7.55
N ALA A 38 19.15 -18.63 -6.35
CA ALA A 38 18.30 -19.72 -5.89
C ALA A 38 16.84 -19.29 -5.86
N GLU A 39 16.56 -18.06 -5.39
CA GLU A 39 15.21 -17.52 -5.40
C GLU A 39 14.69 -17.27 -6.82
N TRP A 40 15.49 -16.68 -7.69
CA TRP A 40 15.13 -16.48 -9.10
C TRP A 40 14.94 -17.81 -9.82
N GLN A 41 15.80 -18.81 -9.59
CA GLN A 41 15.69 -20.12 -10.20
C GLN A 41 14.44 -20.84 -9.69
N ALA A 42 14.20 -20.82 -8.37
CA ALA A 42 12.96 -21.32 -7.83
C ALA A 42 11.75 -20.53 -8.38
N ALA A 43 11.92 -19.26 -8.73
CA ALA A 43 10.87 -18.47 -9.38
C ALA A 43 10.63 -18.96 -10.81
N ARG A 44 11.69 -19.13 -11.61
CA ARG A 44 11.65 -19.71 -12.94
C ARG A 44 11.04 -21.11 -12.98
N ASP A 45 11.49 -21.99 -12.10
CA ASP A 45 11.11 -23.41 -12.07
C ASP A 45 9.62 -23.62 -11.76
N ALA A 46 9.02 -22.67 -11.05
CA ALA A 46 7.61 -22.67 -10.73
C ALA A 46 6.80 -21.74 -11.66
N ASP A 47 7.33 -21.37 -12.82
CA ASP A 47 6.72 -20.44 -13.79
C ASP A 47 6.33 -19.07 -13.19
N ARG A 48 7.04 -18.65 -12.12
CA ARG A 48 6.82 -17.42 -11.33
C ARG A 48 7.57 -16.20 -11.89
N CYS A 49 8.53 -16.41 -12.80
CA CYS A 49 9.40 -15.37 -13.34
C CYS A 49 9.88 -15.73 -14.76
N ALA A 50 9.32 -15.09 -15.78
CA ALA A 50 9.72 -15.28 -17.18
C ALA A 50 10.92 -14.40 -17.58
N GLU A 51 11.26 -13.39 -16.77
CA GLU A 51 12.35 -12.46 -17.07
C GLU A 51 13.74 -13.08 -16.81
N PRO A 52 14.81 -12.58 -17.47
CA PRO A 52 16.18 -12.94 -17.15
C PRO A 52 16.56 -12.53 -15.71
N PHE A 53 17.53 -13.22 -15.13
CA PHE A 53 18.02 -12.96 -13.77
C PHE A 53 18.44 -11.50 -13.59
N GLU A 54 19.06 -10.89 -14.59
CA GLU A 54 19.55 -9.52 -14.55
C GLU A 54 18.40 -8.52 -14.38
N SER A 55 17.32 -8.67 -15.17
CA SER A 55 16.13 -7.83 -15.08
C SER A 55 15.42 -7.99 -13.73
N TRP A 56 15.29 -9.23 -13.26
CA TRP A 56 14.68 -9.54 -11.97
C TRP A 56 15.51 -8.97 -10.80
N GLY A 57 16.83 -9.18 -10.86
CA GLY A 57 17.78 -8.74 -9.83
C GLY A 57 17.80 -7.21 -9.70
N ASP A 58 17.84 -6.48 -10.82
CA ASP A 58 17.75 -5.01 -10.80
C ASP A 58 16.45 -4.54 -10.12
N GLN A 59 15.33 -5.24 -10.34
CA GLN A 59 14.06 -4.89 -9.70
C GLN A 59 14.08 -5.14 -8.19
N VAL A 60 14.64 -6.27 -7.75
CA VAL A 60 14.83 -6.58 -6.32
C VAL A 60 15.72 -5.54 -5.66
N ILE A 61 16.80 -5.11 -6.33
CA ILE A 61 17.71 -4.07 -5.86
C ILE A 61 16.99 -2.72 -5.73
N THR A 62 16.29 -2.27 -6.77
CA THR A 62 15.50 -1.03 -6.73
C THR A 62 14.45 -1.08 -5.62
N GLN A 63 13.76 -2.21 -5.46
CA GLN A 63 12.78 -2.41 -4.40
C GLN A 63 13.43 -2.27 -3.01
N ALA A 64 14.54 -2.95 -2.75
CA ALA A 64 15.24 -2.84 -1.48
C ALA A 64 15.70 -1.40 -1.21
N GLY A 65 16.29 -0.72 -2.21
CA GLY A 65 16.73 0.67 -2.11
C GLY A 65 15.60 1.62 -1.74
N VAL A 66 14.43 1.48 -2.39
CA VAL A 66 13.22 2.27 -2.05
C VAL A 66 12.75 1.98 -0.62
N HIS A 67 12.76 0.72 -0.18
CA HIS A 67 12.37 0.36 1.19
C HIS A 67 13.31 0.96 2.25
N TRP A 68 14.62 1.02 2.00
CA TRP A 68 15.58 1.67 2.89
C TRP A 68 15.29 3.18 3.03
N LEU A 69 14.98 3.85 1.91
CA LEU A 69 14.64 5.28 1.94
C LEU A 69 13.30 5.56 2.64
N LEU A 70 12.24 4.81 2.29
CA LEU A 70 10.91 5.02 2.86
C LEU A 70 10.84 4.66 4.35
N SER A 71 11.54 3.60 4.78
CA SER A 71 11.67 3.26 6.20
C SER A 71 12.23 4.43 6.99
N CYS A 72 13.27 5.11 6.46
CA CYS A 72 13.79 6.33 7.04
C CYS A 72 12.79 7.49 6.97
N VAL A 73 12.09 7.69 5.85
CA VAL A 73 11.07 8.76 5.72
C VAL A 73 9.97 8.61 6.79
N PHE A 74 9.50 7.39 7.05
CA PHE A 74 8.51 7.15 8.12
C PHE A 74 9.06 7.49 9.50
N LEU A 75 10.29 7.06 9.81
CA LEU A 75 10.96 7.45 11.06
C LEU A 75 11.10 8.96 11.17
N ARG A 76 11.59 9.64 10.13
CA ARG A 76 11.76 11.10 10.12
C ARG A 76 10.44 11.82 10.34
N PHE A 77 9.36 11.36 9.71
CA PHE A 77 8.03 11.94 9.90
C PHE A 77 7.57 11.85 11.36
N ILE A 78 7.67 10.66 11.98
CA ILE A 78 7.23 10.49 13.39
C ILE A 78 8.18 11.20 14.38
N GLU A 79 9.46 11.33 14.04
CA GLU A 79 10.48 12.01 14.85
C GLU A 79 10.28 13.52 14.90
N ASP A 80 10.12 14.15 13.73
CA ASP A 80 10.01 15.60 13.58
C ASP A 80 8.64 16.11 14.05
N ASN A 81 7.59 15.31 13.87
CA ASN A 81 6.25 15.60 14.40
C ASN A 81 6.07 15.16 15.86
N GLN A 82 7.15 14.77 16.55
CA GLN A 82 7.19 14.46 17.99
C GLN A 82 6.22 13.36 18.43
N LEU A 83 5.91 12.43 17.53
CA LEU A 83 5.09 11.24 17.82
C LEU A 83 5.84 10.19 18.65
N VAL A 84 7.15 10.35 18.83
CA VAL A 84 8.01 9.51 19.65
C VAL A 84 8.84 10.36 20.61
N ASP A 85 9.03 9.87 21.84
CA ASP A 85 9.75 10.63 22.87
C ASP A 85 11.22 10.85 22.47
N ARG A 86 11.91 9.77 22.06
CA ARG A 86 13.32 9.81 21.66
C ARG A 86 13.47 9.45 20.18
N PRO A 87 14.12 10.28 19.35
CA PRO A 87 14.36 9.98 17.94
C PRO A 87 15.50 8.97 17.73
N TRP A 88 15.56 8.36 16.55
CA TRP A 88 16.60 7.43 16.11
C TRP A 88 17.54 8.05 15.08
N LEU A 89 17.01 8.71 14.07
CA LEU A 89 17.80 9.19 12.93
C LEU A 89 18.21 10.64 13.11
N SER A 90 17.26 11.53 13.40
CA SER A 90 17.50 12.97 13.40
C SER A 90 16.40 13.70 14.19
N GLY A 91 16.35 15.02 14.06
CA GLY A 91 15.36 15.89 14.70
C GLY A 91 15.72 17.35 14.46
N THR A 92 14.76 18.27 14.49
CA THR A 92 15.03 19.69 14.23
C THR A 92 16.09 20.23 15.22
N PRO A 93 17.17 20.91 14.75
CA PRO A 93 18.30 21.32 15.59
C PRO A 93 17.87 22.13 16.80
N ASP A 94 16.92 23.05 16.63
CA ASP A 94 16.40 23.93 17.68
C ASP A 94 15.59 23.19 18.76
N SER A 95 15.14 21.96 18.49
CA SER A 95 14.40 21.14 19.46
C SER A 95 15.31 20.34 20.40
N GLY A 96 16.63 20.34 20.17
CA GLY A 96 17.58 19.47 20.86
C GLY A 96 17.48 17.98 20.47
N ARG A 97 16.52 17.60 19.62
CA ARG A 97 16.27 16.20 19.24
C ARG A 97 17.37 15.61 18.37
N LEU A 98 18.05 16.42 17.55
CA LEU A 98 19.23 15.96 16.79
C LEU A 98 20.34 15.47 17.73
N ALA A 99 20.56 16.18 18.84
CA ALA A 99 21.53 15.75 19.85
C ALA A 99 21.09 14.43 20.49
N LEU A 100 19.82 14.28 20.85
CA LEU A 100 19.28 13.02 21.40
C LEU A 100 19.43 11.81 20.45
N ALA A 101 19.29 12.03 19.14
CA ALA A 101 19.50 11.01 18.12
C ALA A 101 20.99 10.61 18.04
N ARG A 102 21.90 11.59 18.08
CA ARG A 102 23.36 11.34 18.11
C ARG A 102 23.79 10.63 19.39
N ASP A 103 23.27 11.03 20.53
CA ASP A 103 23.52 10.36 21.81
C ASP A 103 23.03 8.91 21.80
N ARG A 104 21.90 8.63 21.11
CA ARG A 104 21.38 7.26 20.95
C ARG A 104 22.31 6.42 20.08
N HIS A 105 22.76 6.97 18.96
CA HIS A 105 23.74 6.34 18.08
C HIS A 105 25.04 6.02 18.83
N GLU A 106 25.61 6.97 19.56
CA GLU A 106 26.83 6.75 20.37
C GLU A 106 26.62 5.74 21.50
N ALA A 107 25.45 5.73 22.13
CA ALA A 107 25.11 4.72 23.13
C ALA A 107 25.04 3.31 22.54
N TYR A 108 24.52 3.17 21.32
CA TYR A 108 24.47 1.89 20.60
C TYR A 108 25.87 1.32 20.40
N PHE A 109 26.80 2.08 19.80
CA PHE A 109 28.14 1.59 19.50
C PHE A 109 29.02 1.38 20.73
N ARG A 110 28.71 2.01 21.87
CA ARG A 110 29.35 1.67 23.15
C ARG A 110 29.03 0.24 23.61
N VAL A 111 27.83 -0.24 23.31
CA VAL A 111 27.39 -1.60 23.63
C VAL A 111 27.73 -2.58 22.50
N HIS A 112 27.70 -2.11 21.25
CA HIS A 112 27.89 -2.89 20.03
C HIS A 112 29.09 -2.39 19.18
N PRO A 113 30.34 -2.46 19.68
CA PRO A 113 31.49 -1.80 19.05
C PRO A 113 31.96 -2.42 17.72
N LEU A 114 31.51 -3.64 17.39
CA LEU A 114 31.86 -4.35 16.16
C LEU A 114 30.79 -4.27 15.07
N GLU A 115 29.65 -3.68 15.39
CA GLU A 115 28.55 -3.52 14.45
C GLU A 115 28.76 -2.28 13.57
N SER A 116 27.95 -2.14 12.53
CA SER A 116 28.00 -1.04 11.57
C SER A 116 26.76 -0.14 11.66
N ASP A 117 26.77 1.03 10.99
CA ASP A 117 25.58 1.89 10.89
C ASP A 117 24.37 1.17 10.28
N ARG A 118 24.58 0.12 9.46
CA ARG A 118 23.48 -0.70 8.96
C ARG A 118 22.78 -1.43 10.09
N ASP A 119 23.54 -2.02 11.00
CA ASP A 119 23.01 -2.79 12.11
C ASP A 119 22.27 -1.85 13.08
N TYR A 120 22.79 -0.64 13.29
CA TYR A 120 22.07 0.43 13.99
C TYR A 120 20.72 0.77 13.35
N LEU A 121 20.67 0.97 12.02
CA LEU A 121 19.40 1.25 11.33
C LEU A 121 18.40 0.09 11.46
N LEU A 122 18.86 -1.15 11.31
CA LEU A 122 18.00 -2.33 11.49
C LEU A 122 17.49 -2.41 12.94
N ALA A 123 18.33 -2.12 13.93
CA ALA A 123 17.91 -2.05 15.33
C ALA A 123 16.86 -0.94 15.57
N ALA A 124 17.05 0.24 14.97
CA ALA A 124 16.08 1.33 15.03
C ALA A 124 14.74 0.94 14.40
N PHE A 125 14.75 0.27 13.24
CA PHE A 125 13.54 -0.24 12.59
C PHE A 125 12.83 -1.29 13.46
N ARG A 126 13.56 -2.24 14.04
CA ARG A 126 12.99 -3.22 14.98
C ARG A 126 12.36 -2.56 16.20
N GLU A 127 13.06 -1.61 16.82
CA GLU A 127 12.54 -0.87 17.98
C GLU A 127 11.27 -0.10 17.61
N ALA A 128 11.28 0.62 16.48
CA ALA A 128 10.10 1.33 15.99
C ALA A 128 8.93 0.38 15.69
N GLY A 129 9.21 -0.81 15.14
CA GLY A 129 8.22 -1.85 14.89
C GLY A 129 7.52 -2.37 16.14
N THR A 130 8.07 -2.16 17.34
CA THR A 130 7.39 -2.53 18.59
C THR A 130 6.23 -1.59 18.95
N LEU A 131 6.21 -0.36 18.39
CA LEU A 131 5.17 0.64 18.67
C LEU A 131 3.86 0.30 17.96
N HIS A 132 2.72 0.49 18.63
CA HIS A 132 1.40 0.25 18.07
C HIS A 132 1.21 0.99 16.73
N GLY A 133 0.76 0.25 15.72
CA GLY A 133 0.55 0.76 14.37
C GLY A 133 1.80 0.74 13.50
N LEU A 134 3.01 0.56 14.05
CA LEU A 134 4.25 0.49 13.26
C LEU A 134 4.72 -0.96 12.98
N GLN A 135 4.10 -1.97 13.60
CA GLN A 135 4.47 -3.38 13.42
C GLN A 135 4.52 -3.78 11.95
N THR A 136 3.45 -3.46 11.21
CA THR A 136 3.31 -3.86 9.80
C THR A 136 4.30 -3.18 8.85
N PHE A 137 5.02 -2.16 9.33
CA PHE A 137 5.99 -1.39 8.55
C PHE A 137 7.39 -1.95 8.68
N PHE A 138 7.74 -2.44 9.87
CA PHE A 138 9.06 -2.95 10.21
C PHE A 138 9.03 -4.44 10.53
N ASP A 139 8.08 -5.16 9.94
CA ASP A 139 7.98 -6.60 10.03
C ASP A 139 9.14 -7.27 9.29
N GLU A 140 9.97 -8.03 10.03
CA GLU A 140 11.14 -8.72 9.47
C GLU A 140 10.76 -9.77 8.42
N ALA A 141 9.55 -10.34 8.50
CA ALA A 141 9.10 -11.35 7.55
C ALA A 141 8.80 -10.76 6.16
N HIS A 142 8.30 -9.53 6.10
CA HIS A 142 7.75 -8.95 4.88
C HIS A 142 8.47 -7.69 4.39
N ASN A 143 9.27 -7.00 5.21
CA ASN A 143 9.99 -5.79 4.79
C ASN A 143 11.36 -6.14 4.15
N PRO A 144 11.58 -5.82 2.86
CA PRO A 144 12.83 -6.11 2.14
C PRO A 144 14.11 -5.55 2.76
N VAL A 145 14.05 -4.54 3.64
CA VAL A 145 15.27 -4.04 4.31
C VAL A 145 15.98 -5.11 5.14
N PHE A 146 15.23 -6.09 5.67
CA PHE A 146 15.78 -7.19 6.46
C PHE A 146 16.31 -8.34 5.61
N ARG A 147 15.89 -8.41 4.35
CA ARG A 147 16.31 -9.44 3.39
C ARG A 147 17.53 -9.02 2.58
N LEU A 148 17.55 -7.78 2.08
CA LEU A 148 18.63 -7.24 1.25
C LEU A 148 19.23 -6.00 1.91
N GLY A 149 20.25 -6.23 2.74
CA GLY A 149 20.93 -5.19 3.51
C GLY A 149 22.00 -4.45 2.70
N ILE A 150 21.99 -3.11 2.82
CA ILE A 150 23.04 -2.21 2.30
C ILE A 150 24.37 -2.39 3.06
N SER A 151 25.44 -1.69 2.66
CA SER A 151 26.70 -1.72 3.41
C SER A 151 26.64 -0.84 4.66
N GLY A 152 27.62 -1.01 5.56
CA GLY A 152 27.81 -0.11 6.69
C GLY A 152 28.07 1.33 6.23
N ASP A 153 28.87 1.52 5.18
CA ASP A 153 29.19 2.84 4.63
C ASP A 153 27.98 3.52 3.99
N ALA A 154 27.17 2.76 3.23
CA ALA A 154 25.92 3.27 2.66
C ALA A 154 24.91 3.65 3.75
N ALA A 155 24.80 2.85 4.82
CA ALA A 155 23.95 3.15 5.96
C ALA A 155 24.43 4.40 6.72
N MET A 156 25.75 4.54 6.92
CA MET A 156 26.35 5.74 7.52
C MET A 156 26.05 6.98 6.66
N ALA A 157 26.23 6.90 5.35
CA ALA A 157 25.92 7.99 4.43
C ALA A 157 24.44 8.35 4.45
N LEU A 158 23.54 7.36 4.53
CA LEU A 158 22.10 7.57 4.64
C LEU A 158 21.73 8.27 5.96
N ARG A 159 22.33 7.86 7.09
CA ARG A 159 22.13 8.55 8.37
C ARG A 159 22.62 10.00 8.31
N GLN A 160 23.81 10.23 7.77
CA GLN A 160 24.36 11.59 7.61
C GLN A 160 23.48 12.46 6.71
N PHE A 161 22.92 11.90 5.64
CA PHE A 161 21.96 12.58 4.78
C PHE A 161 20.76 13.13 5.56
N TRP A 162 20.18 12.33 6.47
CA TRP A 162 19.05 12.77 7.30
C TRP A 162 19.41 13.76 8.41
N GLN A 163 20.69 13.85 8.77
CA GLN A 163 21.22 14.80 9.75
C GLN A 163 21.84 16.05 9.10
N ALA A 164 21.79 16.15 7.77
CA ALA A 164 22.38 17.26 7.04
C ALA A 164 21.67 18.57 7.39
N VAL A 165 22.46 19.58 7.74
CA VAL A 165 22.00 20.94 8.01
C VAL A 165 22.54 21.89 6.96
N ASP A 166 21.73 22.88 6.59
CA ASP A 166 22.17 23.98 5.74
C ASP A 166 23.13 24.88 6.53
N PRO A 167 24.38 25.09 6.07
CA PRO A 167 25.37 25.83 6.84
C PRO A 167 25.04 27.32 7.06
N ALA A 168 24.19 27.92 6.22
CA ALA A 168 23.85 29.34 6.31
C ALA A 168 22.74 29.61 7.34
N SER A 169 21.76 28.71 7.40
CA SER A 169 20.59 28.83 8.28
C SER A 169 20.69 27.98 9.54
N GLY A 170 21.53 26.94 9.55
CA GLY A 170 21.58 25.93 10.61
C GLY A 170 20.38 24.99 10.64
N ALA A 171 19.40 25.17 9.73
CA ALA A 171 18.21 24.35 9.64
C ALA A 171 18.52 22.99 9.00
N LEU A 172 17.71 21.96 9.28
CA LEU A 172 17.81 20.70 8.55
C LEU A 172 17.48 20.91 7.08
N VAL A 173 18.22 20.23 6.21
CA VAL A 173 17.93 20.19 4.77
C VAL A 173 16.57 19.51 4.52
N HIS A 174 16.21 18.52 5.35
CA HIS A 174 14.94 17.80 5.27
C HIS A 174 14.22 17.79 6.63
N ASP A 175 13.31 18.76 6.79
CA ASP A 175 12.43 18.93 7.96
C ASP A 175 11.00 18.46 7.65
N PHE A 176 10.55 17.47 8.42
CA PHE A 176 9.20 16.88 8.29
C PHE A 176 8.17 17.49 9.25
N THR A 177 8.52 18.52 10.01
CA THR A 177 7.59 19.21 10.90
C THR A 177 6.42 19.78 10.09
N ASP A 178 5.22 19.34 10.43
CA ASP A 178 3.97 19.75 9.82
C ASP A 178 2.85 19.79 10.88
N PRO A 179 2.30 20.97 11.22
CA PRO A 179 1.19 21.08 12.17
C PRO A 179 -0.05 20.27 11.79
N GLU A 180 -0.27 20.03 10.49
CA GLU A 180 -1.42 19.29 9.99
C GLU A 180 -1.15 17.80 9.79
N TRP A 181 0.09 17.34 10.01
CA TRP A 181 0.51 15.97 9.70
C TRP A 181 0.05 15.54 8.30
N ASP A 182 0.24 16.39 7.28
CA ASP A 182 -0.09 16.02 5.92
C ASP A 182 0.84 14.90 5.45
N THR A 183 0.22 13.87 4.88
CA THR A 183 0.87 12.65 4.40
C THR A 183 0.69 12.45 2.90
N ARG A 184 0.07 13.41 2.19
CA ARG A 184 -0.13 13.34 0.74
C ARG A 184 1.18 13.15 -0.02
N PHE A 185 2.23 13.85 0.40
CA PHE A 185 3.56 13.78 -0.19
C PHE A 185 4.14 12.36 -0.23
N LEU A 186 3.74 11.45 0.67
CA LEU A 186 4.24 10.06 0.68
C LEU A 186 3.79 9.30 -0.56
N GLY A 187 2.56 9.54 -1.00
CA GLY A 187 2.03 8.96 -2.24
C GLY A 187 2.83 9.44 -3.45
N ASP A 188 3.03 10.76 -3.55
CA ASP A 188 3.73 11.40 -4.66
C ASP A 188 5.21 10.99 -4.70
N LEU A 189 5.86 10.99 -3.53
CA LEU A 189 7.24 10.56 -3.35
C LEU A 189 7.41 9.14 -3.87
N TYR A 190 6.55 8.20 -3.45
CA TYR A 190 6.67 6.81 -3.88
C TYR A 190 6.48 6.64 -5.40
N GLN A 191 5.49 7.34 -5.96
CA GLN A 191 5.22 7.28 -7.40
C GLN A 191 6.39 7.80 -8.24
N GLU A 192 7.08 8.83 -7.77
CA GLU A 192 8.11 9.51 -8.56
C GLU A 192 9.53 9.01 -8.26
N LEU A 193 9.75 8.32 -7.14
CA LEU A 193 11.07 7.83 -6.73
C LEU A 193 11.61 6.72 -7.65
N SER A 194 10.75 5.94 -8.31
CA SER A 194 11.17 4.89 -9.25
C SER A 194 10.26 4.82 -10.48
N GLU A 195 10.75 5.30 -11.62
CA GLU A 195 10.04 5.24 -12.90
C GLU A 195 9.72 3.79 -13.32
N ALA A 196 10.62 2.85 -13.02
CA ALA A 196 10.41 1.42 -13.26
C ALA A 196 9.21 0.89 -12.44
N THR A 197 9.14 1.26 -11.16
CA THR A 197 8.04 0.90 -10.26
C THR A 197 6.72 1.52 -10.70
N ARG A 198 6.74 2.81 -11.07
CA ARG A 198 5.57 3.53 -11.60
C ARG A 198 5.01 2.88 -12.85
N LYS A 199 5.87 2.50 -13.81
CA LYS A 199 5.45 1.81 -15.05
C LYS A 199 4.91 0.40 -14.77
N ARG A 200 5.56 -0.36 -13.87
CA ARG A 200 5.18 -1.74 -13.55
C ARG A 200 3.83 -1.83 -12.85
N TYR A 201 3.61 -1.00 -11.84
CA TYR A 201 2.37 -0.99 -11.05
C TYR A 201 1.34 0.03 -11.55
N ALA A 202 1.59 0.68 -12.69
CA ALA A 202 0.72 1.70 -13.27
C ALA A 202 0.29 2.77 -12.27
N LEU A 203 1.21 3.21 -11.41
CA LEU A 203 0.88 4.10 -10.29
C LEU A 203 0.48 5.49 -10.82
N LEU A 204 -0.79 5.83 -10.63
CA LEU A 204 -1.38 7.13 -10.94
C LEU A 204 -2.24 7.55 -9.75
N GLN A 205 -1.86 8.63 -9.08
CA GLN A 205 -2.71 9.18 -8.02
C GLN A 205 -3.99 9.72 -8.64
N THR A 206 -5.14 9.27 -8.12
CA THR A 206 -6.42 9.84 -8.50
C THR A 206 -6.46 11.30 -8.03
N PRO A 207 -6.79 12.27 -8.91
CA PRO A 207 -6.98 13.65 -8.48
C PRO A 207 -8.09 13.75 -7.43
N GLU A 208 -7.90 14.63 -6.45
CA GLU A 208 -8.83 14.81 -5.32
C GLU A 208 -10.27 15.08 -5.76
N PHE A 209 -10.47 15.94 -6.78
CA PHE A 209 -11.82 16.20 -7.29
C PHE A 209 -12.50 14.96 -7.90
N VAL A 210 -11.73 14.00 -8.42
CA VAL A 210 -12.24 12.72 -8.95
C VAL A 210 -12.59 11.79 -7.81
N GLU A 211 -11.72 11.72 -6.79
CA GLU A 211 -11.96 10.94 -5.57
C GLU A 211 -13.25 11.41 -4.88
N GLU A 212 -13.37 12.71 -4.59
CA GLU A 212 -14.55 13.29 -3.99
C GLU A 212 -15.82 13.03 -4.82
N PHE A 213 -15.72 13.22 -6.14
CA PHE A 213 -16.83 13.00 -7.07
C PHE A 213 -17.36 11.56 -7.02
N ILE A 214 -16.46 10.58 -6.98
CA ILE A 214 -16.80 9.15 -6.89
C ILE A 214 -17.39 8.84 -5.52
N LEU A 215 -16.77 9.28 -4.42
CA LEU A 215 -17.28 9.01 -3.08
C LEU A 215 -18.65 9.66 -2.83
N ASP A 216 -18.91 10.84 -3.40
CA ASP A 216 -20.21 11.53 -3.33
C ASP A 216 -21.34 10.74 -3.96
N ARG A 217 -21.03 9.90 -4.94
CA ARG A 217 -21.97 9.06 -5.67
C ARG A 217 -21.97 7.60 -5.22
N THR A 218 -21.11 7.22 -4.28
CA THR A 218 -20.96 5.84 -3.81
C THR A 218 -21.08 5.73 -2.30
N LEU A 219 -20.04 6.11 -1.55
CA LEU A 219 -20.03 5.98 -0.10
C LEU A 219 -21.07 6.90 0.57
N THR A 220 -21.24 8.13 0.10
CA THR A 220 -22.25 9.05 0.67
C THR A 220 -23.67 8.48 0.59
N PRO A 221 -24.18 8.03 -0.59
CA PRO A 221 -25.47 7.38 -0.66
C PRO A 221 -25.50 6.05 0.12
N ALA A 222 -24.43 5.26 0.14
CA ALA A 222 -24.35 4.06 0.98
C ALA A 222 -24.55 4.37 2.48
N ILE A 223 -23.91 5.42 3.00
CA ILE A 223 -24.09 5.84 4.40
C ILE A 223 -25.53 6.31 4.67
N ARG A 224 -26.14 7.03 3.72
CA ARG A 224 -27.54 7.46 3.84
C ARG A 224 -28.51 6.28 3.86
N GLU A 225 -28.25 5.29 3.02
CA GLU A 225 -29.13 4.14 2.76
C GLU A 225 -29.04 3.07 3.86
N PHE A 226 -27.82 2.75 4.31
CA PHE A 226 -27.54 1.67 5.25
C PHE A 226 -27.17 2.13 6.67
N GLY A 227 -26.86 3.43 6.85
CA GLY A 227 -26.37 4.00 8.11
C GLY A 227 -24.87 3.79 8.31
N CYS A 228 -24.20 4.73 9.00
CA CYS A 228 -22.75 4.67 9.25
C CYS A 228 -22.33 3.53 10.19
N GLN A 229 -23.28 2.93 10.92
CA GLN A 229 -23.04 1.75 11.75
C GLN A 229 -22.82 0.48 10.92
N THR A 230 -23.35 0.45 9.70
CA THR A 230 -23.40 -0.73 8.83
C THR A 230 -22.59 -0.54 7.57
N ALA A 231 -22.62 0.67 6.99
CA ALA A 231 -21.95 1.00 5.74
C ALA A 231 -20.46 0.65 5.79
N ARG A 232 -19.99 -0.02 4.74
CA ARG A 232 -18.59 -0.46 4.57
C ARG A 232 -18.17 -0.20 3.14
N MET A 233 -16.93 0.22 2.98
CA MET A 233 -16.31 0.51 1.70
C MET A 233 -15.08 -0.35 1.47
N ILE A 234 -14.86 -0.75 0.22
CA ILE A 234 -13.57 -1.31 -0.22
C ILE A 234 -13.00 -0.54 -1.40
N ASP A 235 -11.68 -0.42 -1.44
CA ASP A 235 -10.92 -0.19 -2.67
C ASP A 235 -10.02 -1.41 -2.96
N PRO A 236 -10.36 -2.25 -3.96
CA PRO A 236 -9.60 -3.46 -4.28
C PRO A 236 -8.34 -3.17 -5.10
N THR A 237 -8.01 -1.90 -5.32
CA THR A 237 -6.80 -1.41 -6.01
C THR A 237 -6.29 -0.15 -5.31
N CYS A 238 -6.14 -0.24 -3.98
CA CYS A 238 -6.14 0.94 -3.12
C CYS A 238 -4.94 1.88 -3.30
N GLY A 239 -3.87 1.43 -3.94
CA GLY A 239 -2.64 2.19 -4.09
C GLY A 239 -2.16 2.71 -2.74
N SER A 240 -1.80 3.99 -2.69
CA SER A 240 -1.39 4.67 -1.46
C SER A 240 -2.54 5.04 -0.52
N GLY A 241 -3.76 4.54 -0.75
CA GLY A 241 -4.91 4.68 0.16
C GLY A 241 -5.70 5.98 0.00
N HIS A 242 -5.73 6.59 -1.19
CA HIS A 242 -6.42 7.86 -1.39
C HIS A 242 -7.93 7.76 -1.12
N PHE A 243 -8.62 6.81 -1.78
CA PHE A 243 -10.03 6.54 -1.50
C PHE A 243 -10.27 6.09 -0.05
N LEU A 244 -9.35 5.30 0.52
CA LEU A 244 -9.48 4.83 1.91
C LEU A 244 -9.49 5.99 2.90
N LEU A 245 -8.62 6.98 2.72
CA LEU A 245 -8.60 8.19 3.55
C LEU A 245 -9.87 9.02 3.37
N GLY A 246 -10.31 9.25 2.12
CA GLY A 246 -11.55 9.97 1.85
C GLY A 246 -12.76 9.30 2.51
N GLY A 247 -12.85 7.96 2.41
CA GLY A 247 -13.88 7.19 3.07
C GLY A 247 -13.80 7.22 4.59
N PHE A 248 -12.60 7.10 5.15
CA PHE A 248 -12.35 7.19 6.59
C PHE A 248 -12.83 8.54 7.15
N HIS A 249 -12.44 9.66 6.54
CA HIS A 249 -12.85 10.99 6.99
C HIS A 249 -14.37 11.19 6.92
N ARG A 250 -15.03 10.72 5.85
CA ARG A 250 -16.49 10.80 5.73
C ARG A 250 -17.21 10.01 6.83
N LEU A 251 -16.71 8.82 7.14
CA LEU A 251 -17.27 7.99 8.21
C LEU A 251 -17.03 8.60 9.59
N VAL A 252 -15.84 9.14 9.87
CA VAL A 252 -15.54 9.88 11.10
C VAL A 252 -16.49 11.06 11.28
N ALA A 253 -16.66 11.89 10.24
CA ALA A 253 -17.55 13.04 10.29
C ALA A 253 -19.00 12.63 10.58
N GLU A 254 -19.48 11.55 9.96
CA GLU A 254 -20.82 11.02 10.20
C GLU A 254 -21.01 10.47 11.63
N TRP A 255 -20.01 9.78 12.17
CA TRP A 255 -20.02 9.33 13.56
C TRP A 255 -20.01 10.49 14.55
N GLN A 256 -19.14 11.49 14.35
CA GLN A 256 -19.09 12.69 15.20
C GLN A 256 -20.40 13.49 15.17
N ARG A 257 -21.02 13.60 13.99
CA ARG A 257 -22.30 14.29 13.82
C ARG A 257 -23.46 13.57 14.52
N ARG A 258 -23.50 12.23 14.46
CA ARG A 258 -24.59 11.42 15.04
C ARG A 258 -24.42 11.17 16.53
N GLU A 259 -23.18 11.00 17.00
CA GLU A 259 -22.84 10.70 18.38
C GLU A 259 -21.72 11.64 18.90
N PRO A 260 -21.98 12.95 19.10
CA PRO A 260 -20.94 13.93 19.47
C PRO A 260 -20.22 13.63 20.80
N GLY A 261 -20.87 12.89 21.70
CA GLY A 261 -20.29 12.49 22.99
C GLY A 261 -19.54 11.16 22.96
N ARG A 262 -19.43 10.50 21.80
CA ARG A 262 -18.73 9.22 21.66
C ARG A 262 -17.23 9.42 21.80
N ASN A 263 -16.55 8.45 22.43
CA ASN A 263 -15.10 8.46 22.56
C ASN A 263 -14.44 8.55 21.16
N PRO A 264 -13.56 9.55 20.90
CA PRO A 264 -12.90 9.70 19.61
C PRO A 264 -12.09 8.47 19.17
N ARG A 265 -11.53 7.71 20.11
CA ARG A 265 -10.82 6.45 19.81
C ARG A 265 -11.75 5.38 19.25
N ASP A 266 -12.98 5.31 19.76
CA ASP A 266 -14.00 4.39 19.28
C ASP A 266 -14.55 4.84 17.91
N ILE A 267 -14.69 6.17 17.69
CA ILE A 267 -15.00 6.72 16.36
C ILE A 267 -13.92 6.32 15.35
N ALA A 268 -12.64 6.52 15.68
CA ALA A 268 -11.53 6.19 14.80
C ALA A 268 -11.54 4.69 14.45
N GLN A 269 -11.64 3.80 15.44
CA GLN A 269 -11.66 2.36 15.18
C GLN A 269 -12.87 1.95 14.33
N LYS A 270 -14.06 2.50 14.58
CA LYS A 270 -15.27 2.20 13.79
C LYS A 270 -15.17 2.66 12.35
N ALA A 271 -14.57 3.83 12.11
CA ALA A 271 -14.33 4.30 10.76
C ALA A 271 -13.26 3.44 10.06
N LEU A 272 -12.21 3.01 10.76
CA LEU A 272 -11.21 2.08 10.24
C LEU A 272 -11.82 0.71 9.89
N ASP A 273 -12.68 0.17 10.74
CA ASP A 273 -13.37 -1.13 10.50
C ASP A 273 -14.31 -1.10 9.29
N ALA A 274 -14.73 0.10 8.88
CA ALA A 274 -15.64 0.32 7.77
C ALA A 274 -14.92 0.62 6.44
N VAL A 275 -13.59 0.77 6.42
CA VAL A 275 -12.81 0.93 5.18
C VAL A 275 -11.83 -0.22 5.00
N ALA A 276 -11.81 -0.81 3.82
CA ALA A 276 -10.88 -1.88 3.49
C ALA A 276 -10.15 -1.61 2.16
N GLY A 277 -8.91 -2.09 2.05
CA GLY A 277 -8.08 -1.90 0.87
C GLY A 277 -7.29 -3.14 0.51
N VAL A 278 -7.11 -3.37 -0.79
CA VAL A 278 -6.17 -4.37 -1.30
C VAL A 278 -5.34 -3.75 -2.40
N ASP A 279 -4.04 -4.02 -2.40
CA ASP A 279 -3.18 -3.70 -3.54
C ASP A 279 -2.10 -4.77 -3.69
N LEU A 280 -1.68 -5.03 -4.93
CA LEU A 280 -0.63 -6.01 -5.21
C LEU A 280 0.74 -5.52 -4.70
N ASN A 281 0.89 -4.21 -4.56
CA ASN A 281 2.16 -3.57 -4.27
C ASN A 281 2.37 -3.37 -2.76
N PRO A 282 3.34 -4.08 -2.13
CA PRO A 282 3.62 -3.97 -0.70
C PRO A 282 3.88 -2.54 -0.23
N PHE A 283 4.50 -1.72 -1.08
CA PHE A 283 4.79 -0.32 -0.76
C PHE A 283 3.55 0.54 -0.69
N ALA A 284 2.65 0.36 -1.66
CA ALA A 284 1.42 1.12 -1.73
C ALA A 284 0.57 0.82 -0.49
N VAL A 285 0.49 -0.47 -0.12
CA VAL A 285 -0.15 -0.95 1.12
C VAL A 285 0.50 -0.35 2.36
N ALA A 286 1.83 -0.33 2.46
CA ALA A 286 2.52 0.29 3.59
C ALA A 286 2.12 1.78 3.68
N ILE A 287 2.25 2.55 2.60
CA ILE A 287 1.89 3.98 2.61
C ILE A 287 0.41 4.18 2.98
N ALA A 288 -0.50 3.38 2.43
CA ALA A 288 -1.92 3.44 2.77
C ALA A 288 -2.17 3.20 4.27
N ARG A 289 -1.53 2.17 4.84
CA ARG A 289 -1.59 1.88 6.29
C ARG A 289 -1.04 3.06 7.10
N PHE A 290 0.05 3.70 6.67
CA PHE A 290 0.70 4.77 7.45
C PHE A 290 -0.18 6.01 7.47
N ARG A 291 -0.71 6.35 6.30
CA ARG A 291 -1.63 7.48 6.11
C ARG A 291 -2.89 7.31 6.95
N LEU A 292 -3.48 6.10 6.95
CA LEU A 292 -4.63 5.77 7.81
C LEU A 292 -4.28 5.83 9.30
N LEU A 293 -3.12 5.32 9.71
CA LEU A 293 -2.65 5.41 11.10
C LEU A 293 -2.53 6.86 11.55
N VAL A 294 -1.86 7.72 10.78
CA VAL A 294 -1.69 9.15 11.10
C VAL A 294 -3.05 9.84 11.19
N ALA A 295 -3.94 9.62 10.21
CA ALA A 295 -5.29 10.16 10.24
C ALA A 295 -6.08 9.71 11.47
N ALA A 296 -5.99 8.42 11.84
CA ALA A 296 -6.64 7.88 13.02
C ALA A 296 -6.06 8.41 14.33
N LEU A 297 -4.74 8.65 14.42
CA LEU A 297 -4.11 9.29 15.57
C LEU A 297 -4.61 10.73 15.77
N LYS A 298 -4.78 11.49 14.68
CA LYS A 298 -5.41 12.83 14.74
C LYS A 298 -6.81 12.75 15.34
N VAL A 299 -7.64 11.81 14.87
CA VAL A 299 -9.01 11.62 15.39
C VAL A 299 -8.99 11.16 16.85
N CYS A 300 -8.04 10.31 17.24
CA CYS A 300 -7.89 9.86 18.63
C CYS A 300 -7.34 10.93 19.58
N GLU A 301 -6.91 12.08 19.06
CA GLU A 301 -6.20 13.14 19.78
C GLU A 301 -4.93 12.63 20.50
N VAL A 302 -4.28 11.62 19.93
CA VAL A 302 -3.06 11.01 20.47
C VAL A 302 -1.85 11.69 19.85
N ARG A 303 -1.00 12.27 20.69
CA ARG A 303 0.24 12.96 20.26
C ARG A 303 1.49 12.09 20.32
N ARG A 304 1.42 10.89 20.91
CA ARG A 304 2.56 9.98 21.04
C ARG A 304 2.14 8.55 20.73
N LEU A 305 2.94 7.84 19.95
CA LEU A 305 2.69 6.44 19.58
C LEU A 305 2.69 5.49 20.78
N ALA A 306 3.43 5.82 21.85
CA ALA A 306 3.39 5.06 23.10
C ALA A 306 2.00 5.07 23.76
N ASP A 307 1.19 6.11 23.53
CA ASP A 307 -0.17 6.26 24.05
C ASP A 307 -1.24 5.79 23.03
N ALA A 308 -0.81 5.34 21.84
CA ALA A 308 -1.71 4.98 20.76
C ALA A 308 -2.49 3.69 21.08
N PRO A 309 -3.80 3.66 20.81
CA PRO A 309 -4.54 2.42 20.85
C PRO A 309 -4.01 1.44 19.79
N ASN A 310 -4.21 0.15 20.02
CA ASN A 310 -3.90 -0.87 19.01
C ASN A 310 -4.98 -0.84 17.91
N LEU A 311 -4.84 0.12 16.99
CA LEU A 311 -5.76 0.36 15.89
C LEU A 311 -5.64 -0.75 14.85
N ARG A 312 -6.77 -1.31 14.43
CA ARG A 312 -6.81 -2.34 13.38
C ARG A 312 -7.06 -1.70 12.03
N LEU A 313 -6.20 -2.00 11.06
CA LEU A 313 -6.26 -1.51 9.70
C LEU A 313 -6.59 -2.67 8.76
N HIS A 314 -7.63 -2.52 7.92
CA HIS A 314 -8.05 -3.56 6.96
C HIS A 314 -7.46 -3.29 5.58
N VAL A 315 -6.12 -3.21 5.48
CA VAL A 315 -5.42 -3.04 4.21
C VAL A 315 -4.46 -4.20 4.02
N ALA A 316 -4.53 -4.92 2.91
CA ALA A 316 -3.71 -6.12 2.68
C ALA A 316 -2.98 -6.09 1.33
N ILE A 317 -1.85 -6.78 1.28
CA ILE A 317 -1.12 -7.06 0.04
C ILE A 317 -1.81 -8.24 -0.62
N GLY A 318 -2.33 -8.07 -1.84
CA GLY A 318 -3.16 -9.10 -2.48
C GLY A 318 -3.50 -8.83 -3.95
N ASP A 319 -3.66 -9.89 -4.74
CA ASP A 319 -4.32 -9.83 -6.05
C ASP A 319 -5.84 -9.94 -5.93
N SER A 320 -6.52 -8.80 -6.04
CA SER A 320 -7.98 -8.71 -5.96
C SER A 320 -8.75 -9.47 -7.04
N LEU A 321 -8.12 -9.84 -8.17
CA LEU A 321 -8.74 -10.63 -9.24
C LEU A 321 -8.61 -12.15 -8.99
N LEU A 322 -7.61 -12.59 -8.22
CA LEU A 322 -7.43 -14.02 -7.93
C LEU A 322 -8.10 -14.45 -6.63
N HIS A 323 -8.11 -13.58 -5.63
CA HIS A 323 -8.55 -13.93 -4.29
C HIS A 323 -10.01 -13.64 -4.01
N GLY A 324 -10.59 -14.45 -3.13
CA GLY A 324 -11.97 -14.35 -2.69
C GLY A 324 -12.99 -14.95 -3.67
N PRO A 325 -14.23 -15.19 -3.20
CA PRO A 325 -15.32 -15.68 -4.03
C PRO A 325 -15.77 -14.62 -5.04
N ARG A 326 -16.43 -15.07 -6.12
CA ARG A 326 -17.11 -14.21 -7.09
C ARG A 326 -18.60 -14.17 -6.75
N PHE A 327 -19.07 -13.12 -6.10
CA PHE A 327 -20.48 -13.02 -5.69
C PHE A 327 -21.39 -12.65 -6.88
N GLY A 328 -22.64 -13.13 -6.87
CA GLY A 328 -23.71 -12.64 -7.75
C GLY A 328 -23.72 -13.14 -9.21
N PHE A 329 -22.67 -13.82 -9.68
CA PHE A 329 -22.63 -14.47 -10.99
C PHE A 329 -22.83 -16.00 -10.83
N LYS A 330 -23.70 -16.60 -11.66
CA LYS A 330 -24.05 -18.03 -11.57
C LYS A 330 -22.80 -18.92 -11.58
N GLU A 331 -22.80 -19.88 -10.65
CA GLU A 331 -21.85 -20.98 -10.51
C GLU A 331 -21.45 -21.54 -11.88
N THR A 332 -20.19 -21.34 -12.24
CA THR A 332 -19.42 -22.47 -12.74
C THR A 332 -18.92 -23.17 -11.49
N GLU A 333 -19.18 -24.47 -11.38
CA GLU A 333 -18.71 -25.33 -10.30
C GLU A 333 -17.18 -25.20 -10.17
N ASP A 334 -16.72 -24.30 -9.30
CA ASP A 334 -15.39 -24.33 -8.68
C ASP A 334 -15.59 -23.96 -7.21
N MET A 335 -16.42 -24.79 -6.58
CA MET A 335 -16.63 -24.83 -5.15
C MET A 335 -15.28 -25.20 -4.49
N PHE A 336 -14.70 -24.27 -3.72
CA PHE A 336 -13.42 -24.41 -3.03
C PHE A 336 -12.16 -24.60 -3.91
N GLN A 337 -11.79 -23.59 -4.71
CA GLN A 337 -10.34 -23.36 -4.87
C GLN A 337 -9.84 -22.68 -3.60
N ARG A 338 -9.43 -23.50 -2.62
CA ARG A 338 -8.60 -23.03 -1.50
C ARG A 338 -7.37 -22.35 -2.11
N ALA A 339 -6.79 -21.36 -1.42
CA ALA A 339 -5.49 -20.82 -1.78
C ALA A 339 -4.41 -21.91 -1.96
N ASP A 340 -4.63 -23.10 -1.37
CA ASP A 340 -3.84 -24.32 -1.53
C ASP A 340 -3.81 -24.86 -2.98
N ASP A 341 -4.83 -24.64 -3.81
CA ASP A 341 -4.85 -25.15 -5.20
C ASP A 341 -3.97 -24.32 -6.16
N TYR A 342 -3.61 -23.09 -5.77
CA TYR A 342 -2.66 -22.27 -6.55
C TYR A 342 -1.19 -22.62 -6.25
N ALA A 343 -0.93 -23.49 -5.29
CA ALA A 343 0.39 -24.06 -5.04
C ALA A 343 0.85 -24.96 -6.21
N ASP A 344 -0.10 -25.67 -6.86
CA ASP A 344 0.14 -26.55 -8.01
C ASP A 344 0.04 -25.83 -9.38
N THR A 345 -0.38 -24.56 -9.41
CA THR A 345 -0.51 -23.77 -10.67
C THR A 345 0.66 -22.83 -10.92
N GLY A 346 1.73 -22.89 -10.13
CA GLY A 346 2.86 -21.95 -10.23
C GLY A 346 2.56 -20.51 -9.79
N LEU A 347 1.42 -20.24 -9.14
CA LEU A 347 1.00 -18.88 -8.74
C LEU A 347 1.43 -18.49 -7.33
N ALA A 348 2.05 -19.40 -6.56
CA ALA A 348 2.50 -19.17 -5.17
C ALA A 348 3.43 -17.96 -4.96
N HIS A 349 4.07 -17.40 -5.99
CA HIS A 349 4.94 -16.21 -5.88
C HIS A 349 4.21 -14.87 -5.99
N ALA A 350 3.09 -14.78 -6.71
CA ALA A 350 2.26 -13.57 -6.64
C ALA A 350 1.87 -13.30 -5.17
N PHE A 351 1.88 -14.36 -4.36
CA PHE A 351 1.36 -14.44 -3.02
C PHE A 351 2.43 -14.46 -1.91
N ALA A 352 3.74 -14.46 -2.25
CA ALA A 352 4.81 -14.62 -1.26
C ALA A 352 4.92 -13.45 -0.26
N SER A 353 4.50 -12.26 -0.68
CA SER A 353 4.37 -11.08 0.19
C SER A 353 2.93 -10.81 0.63
N GLU A 354 1.98 -11.65 0.22
CA GLU A 354 0.57 -11.43 0.52
C GLU A 354 0.21 -11.92 1.91
N ASP A 355 -0.62 -11.14 2.58
CA ASP A 355 -1.26 -11.58 3.82
C ASP A 355 -2.52 -12.35 3.45
N LEU A 356 -2.36 -13.61 3.02
CA LEU A 356 -3.48 -14.45 2.55
C LEU A 356 -4.64 -14.47 3.54
N SER A 357 -4.35 -14.42 4.85
CA SER A 357 -5.36 -14.42 5.89
C SER A 357 -6.20 -13.15 5.88
N GLU A 358 -5.56 -11.97 5.76
CA GLU A 358 -6.26 -10.69 5.70
C GLU A 358 -6.91 -10.47 4.34
N VAL A 359 -6.26 -10.86 3.24
CA VAL A 359 -6.82 -10.80 1.88
C VAL A 359 -8.11 -11.62 1.81
N GLN A 360 -8.13 -12.85 2.36
CA GLN A 360 -9.34 -13.68 2.40
C GLN A 360 -10.44 -13.04 3.26
N LYS A 361 -10.12 -12.40 4.38
CA LYS A 361 -11.11 -11.68 5.20
C LYS A 361 -11.68 -10.47 4.46
N ILE A 362 -10.84 -9.72 3.76
CA ILE A 362 -11.22 -8.50 3.05
C ILE A 362 -12.02 -8.83 1.78
N LEU A 363 -11.56 -9.75 0.95
CA LEU A 363 -12.19 -10.11 -0.34
C LEU A 363 -13.25 -11.22 -0.20
N GLY A 364 -13.34 -11.85 0.97
CA GLY A 364 -14.33 -12.88 1.31
C GLY A 364 -15.71 -12.34 1.69
N ARG A 365 -15.96 -11.02 1.56
CA ARG A 365 -17.22 -10.36 1.91
C ARG A 365 -17.62 -9.30 0.88
N GLN A 366 -18.90 -8.93 0.89
CA GLN A 366 -19.42 -7.82 0.09
C GLN A 366 -19.48 -6.50 0.88
N TYR A 367 -19.54 -5.39 0.13
CA TYR A 367 -19.44 -4.02 0.61
C TYR A 367 -20.60 -3.16 0.11
N HIS A 368 -20.94 -2.13 0.87
CA HIS A 368 -22.01 -1.18 0.51
C HIS A 368 -21.52 -0.12 -0.47
N ALA A 369 -20.21 0.12 -0.52
CA ALA A 369 -19.54 0.94 -1.52
C ALA A 369 -18.27 0.24 -2.01
N VAL A 370 -18.07 0.19 -3.33
CA VAL A 370 -16.84 -0.31 -3.94
C VAL A 370 -16.30 0.80 -4.84
N VAL A 371 -15.10 1.26 -4.53
CA VAL A 371 -14.47 2.40 -5.22
C VAL A 371 -13.05 2.05 -5.66
N GLY A 372 -12.46 2.86 -6.55
CA GLY A 372 -11.05 2.67 -6.90
C GLY A 372 -10.65 3.16 -8.28
N ASN A 373 -9.35 3.04 -8.52
CA ASN A 373 -8.68 3.38 -9.77
C ASN A 373 -7.86 2.16 -10.24
N PRO A 374 -8.48 1.18 -10.91
CA PRO A 374 -7.78 -0.02 -11.34
C PRO A 374 -6.68 0.29 -12.38
N PRO A 375 -5.64 -0.55 -12.50
CA PRO A 375 -4.53 -0.29 -13.42
C PRO A 375 -4.93 -0.40 -14.89
N TYR A 376 -4.37 0.46 -15.75
CA TYR A 376 -4.68 0.53 -17.20
C TYR A 376 -3.64 -0.18 -18.07
N ILE A 377 -3.22 -1.37 -17.66
CA ILE A 377 -2.15 -2.12 -18.34
C ILE A 377 -2.66 -3.46 -18.87
N VAL A 378 -1.88 -4.02 -19.81
CA VAL A 378 -2.07 -5.39 -20.30
C VAL A 378 -1.17 -6.32 -19.49
N VAL A 379 -1.71 -7.48 -19.14
CA VAL A 379 -0.98 -8.53 -18.41
C VAL A 379 -0.01 -9.21 -19.38
N LYS A 380 1.30 -9.03 -19.15
CA LYS A 380 2.37 -9.60 -19.98
C LYS A 380 2.69 -11.05 -19.62
N ASP A 381 2.53 -11.39 -18.35
CA ASP A 381 2.76 -12.75 -17.85
C ASP A 381 1.68 -13.69 -18.38
N ALA A 382 2.08 -14.77 -19.06
CA ALA A 382 1.16 -15.66 -19.75
C ALA A 382 0.32 -16.50 -18.78
N ALA A 383 0.90 -16.97 -17.68
CA ALA A 383 0.21 -17.78 -16.68
C ALA A 383 -0.83 -16.95 -15.94
N LEU A 384 -0.45 -15.74 -15.49
CA LEU A 384 -1.35 -14.79 -14.85
C LEU A 384 -2.48 -14.33 -15.80
N ASN A 385 -2.15 -14.07 -17.07
CA ASN A 385 -3.15 -13.75 -18.10
C ASN A 385 -4.16 -14.89 -18.26
N GLN A 386 -3.70 -16.14 -18.26
CA GLN A 386 -4.57 -17.30 -18.37
C GLN A 386 -5.44 -17.47 -17.12
N ALA A 387 -4.88 -17.27 -15.92
CA ALA A 387 -5.62 -17.33 -14.65
C ALA A 387 -6.78 -16.32 -14.63
N TYR A 388 -6.53 -15.06 -15.01
CA TYR A 388 -7.59 -14.07 -15.13
C TYR A 388 -8.63 -14.43 -16.18
N ARG A 389 -8.24 -14.96 -17.35
CA ARG A 389 -9.18 -15.40 -18.39
C ARG A 389 -10.10 -16.52 -17.95
N ARG A 390 -9.63 -17.42 -17.08
CA ARG A 390 -10.47 -18.48 -16.51
C ARG A 390 -11.53 -17.90 -15.57
N ARG A 391 -11.20 -16.79 -14.88
CA ARG A 391 -12.09 -16.15 -13.91
C ARG A 391 -13.02 -15.11 -14.52
N TYR A 392 -12.61 -14.32 -15.52
CA TYR A 392 -13.37 -13.15 -15.98
C TYR A 392 -13.70 -13.20 -17.46
N VAL A 393 -14.98 -13.01 -17.78
CA VAL A 393 -15.46 -13.11 -19.17
C VAL A 393 -15.01 -11.90 -20.00
N SER A 394 -14.82 -10.74 -19.37
CA SER A 394 -14.32 -9.52 -20.01
C SER A 394 -12.85 -9.58 -20.41
N CYS A 395 -12.11 -10.62 -20.02
CA CYS A 395 -10.75 -10.88 -20.50
C CYS A 395 -10.77 -11.35 -21.97
N HIS A 396 -10.98 -10.42 -22.90
CA HIS A 396 -11.05 -10.65 -24.34
C HIS A 396 -9.83 -10.05 -25.05
N MET A 397 -9.22 -10.80 -25.99
CA MET A 397 -8.07 -10.32 -26.78
C MET A 397 -6.96 -9.73 -25.87
N LYS A 398 -6.29 -8.65 -26.30
CA LYS A 398 -5.34 -7.89 -25.47
C LYS A 398 -6.09 -6.91 -24.57
N TYR A 399 -6.82 -7.46 -23.58
CA TYR A 399 -7.60 -6.67 -22.64
C TYR A 399 -6.71 -5.80 -21.74
N SER A 400 -7.25 -4.65 -21.34
CA SER A 400 -6.73 -3.87 -20.20
C SER A 400 -7.29 -4.42 -18.90
N LEU A 401 -6.51 -4.40 -17.81
CA LEU A 401 -6.96 -4.83 -16.48
C LEU A 401 -8.22 -4.11 -16.00
N GLY A 402 -8.50 -2.89 -16.50
CA GLY A 402 -9.77 -2.21 -16.23
C GLY A 402 -11.02 -3.03 -16.56
N CYS A 403 -10.97 -3.94 -17.55
CA CYS A 403 -12.08 -4.82 -17.90
C CYS A 403 -12.44 -5.82 -16.78
N PRO A 404 -11.56 -6.76 -16.37
CA PRO A 404 -11.87 -7.69 -15.29
C PRO A 404 -12.06 -7.00 -13.95
N PHE A 405 -11.39 -5.86 -13.70
CA PHE A 405 -11.67 -5.07 -12.50
C PHE A 405 -13.09 -4.49 -12.50
N THR A 406 -13.67 -4.14 -13.65
CA THR A 406 -15.06 -3.68 -13.70
C THR A 406 -15.99 -4.79 -13.22
N GLU A 407 -15.83 -6.04 -13.68
CA GLU A 407 -16.56 -7.20 -13.13
C GLU A 407 -16.33 -7.32 -11.62
N ARG A 408 -15.06 -7.30 -11.19
CA ARG A 408 -14.69 -7.52 -9.79
C ARG A 408 -15.27 -6.49 -8.84
N PHE A 409 -15.37 -5.23 -9.26
CA PHE A 409 -15.94 -4.17 -8.44
C PHE A 409 -17.43 -4.41 -8.16
N PHE A 410 -18.19 -4.87 -9.15
CA PHE A 410 -19.60 -5.21 -8.96
C PHE A 410 -19.81 -6.51 -8.17
N GLU A 411 -18.90 -7.49 -8.29
CA GLU A 411 -18.94 -8.69 -7.43
C GLU A 411 -18.74 -8.34 -5.95
N LEU A 412 -17.84 -7.42 -5.65
CA LEU A 412 -17.57 -7.00 -4.27
C LEU A 412 -18.68 -6.11 -3.69
N ALA A 413 -19.59 -5.59 -4.52
CA ALA A 413 -20.72 -4.82 -4.04
C ALA A 413 -21.83 -5.74 -3.52
N GLN A 414 -22.50 -5.32 -2.46
CA GLN A 414 -23.63 -6.05 -1.90
C GLN A 414 -24.72 -6.25 -2.95
N THR A 415 -25.12 -7.50 -3.14
CA THR A 415 -26.22 -7.88 -4.04
C THR A 415 -27.56 -7.69 -3.34
N GLY A 416 -28.52 -7.04 -4.01
CA GLY A 416 -29.84 -6.74 -3.45
C GLY A 416 -30.82 -7.91 -3.33
N ARG A 417 -30.30 -9.15 -3.22
CA ARG A 417 -31.09 -10.37 -2.97
C ARG A 417 -30.26 -11.24 -2.04
N ASP A 418 -30.77 -11.53 -0.86
CA ASP A 418 -30.26 -12.69 -0.11
C ASP A 418 -30.90 -13.97 -0.68
N GLY A 419 -30.21 -15.10 -0.54
CA GLY A 419 -30.70 -16.40 -1.01
C GLY A 419 -31.96 -16.89 -0.29
N GLU A 420 -32.53 -16.10 0.62
CA GLU A 420 -33.71 -16.41 1.43
C GLU A 420 -34.97 -15.62 0.99
N GLY A 421 -34.85 -14.75 -0.02
CA GLY A 421 -36.00 -14.10 -0.66
C GLY A 421 -36.38 -12.73 -0.10
N ASP A 422 -35.58 -12.16 0.80
CA ASP A 422 -35.72 -10.77 1.21
C ASP A 422 -34.92 -9.85 0.27
N VAL A 423 -35.57 -8.77 -0.18
CA VAL A 423 -34.93 -7.76 -1.03
C VAL A 423 -34.05 -6.90 -0.13
N THR A 424 -32.77 -7.23 -0.04
CA THR A 424 -31.78 -6.29 0.51
C THR A 424 -31.51 -5.18 -0.50
N LYS A 425 -31.09 -4.01 -0.02
CA LYS A 425 -30.69 -2.90 -0.91
C LYS A 425 -29.31 -3.21 -1.50
N ALA A 426 -29.10 -2.91 -2.78
CA ALA A 426 -27.82 -3.13 -3.45
C ALA A 426 -26.76 -2.09 -3.03
N GLY A 427 -25.49 -2.47 -3.10
CA GLY A 427 -24.35 -1.57 -2.89
C GLY A 427 -24.10 -0.64 -4.09
N PHE A 428 -23.25 0.36 -3.88
CA PHE A 428 -22.87 1.36 -4.88
C PHE A 428 -21.45 1.11 -5.39
N VAL A 429 -21.25 1.27 -6.71
CA VAL A 429 -19.95 1.07 -7.35
C VAL A 429 -19.52 2.35 -8.07
N GLY A 430 -18.26 2.73 -7.95
CA GLY A 430 -17.70 3.86 -8.70
C GLY A 430 -16.21 3.69 -8.93
N LEU A 431 -15.80 3.65 -10.19
CA LEU A 431 -14.41 3.46 -10.58
C LEU A 431 -14.02 4.43 -11.69
N ILE A 432 -12.74 4.80 -11.71
CA ILE A 432 -12.14 5.51 -12.84
C ILE A 432 -11.36 4.50 -13.69
N THR A 433 -11.71 4.40 -14.97
CA THR A 433 -11.10 3.44 -15.90
C THR A 433 -10.83 4.08 -17.26
N ALA A 434 -9.90 3.49 -18.04
CA ALA A 434 -9.57 4.01 -19.36
C ALA A 434 -10.71 3.80 -20.37
N ASN A 435 -11.11 4.85 -21.09
CA ASN A 435 -12.16 4.79 -22.13
C ASN A 435 -11.85 3.89 -23.34
N SER A 436 -10.65 3.31 -23.39
CA SER A 436 -10.20 2.39 -24.43
C SER A 436 -11.08 1.14 -24.61
N PHE A 437 -11.78 0.67 -23.56
CA PHE A 437 -12.71 -0.45 -23.69
C PHE A 437 -13.91 -0.11 -24.60
N MET A 438 -14.32 1.16 -24.65
CA MET A 438 -15.40 1.62 -25.55
C MET A 438 -14.94 1.76 -27.00
N LYS A 439 -13.63 1.87 -27.23
CA LYS A 439 -13.03 2.22 -28.53
C LYS A 439 -12.35 1.05 -29.23
N ARG A 440 -12.07 -0.05 -28.53
CA ARG A 440 -11.28 -1.18 -29.05
C ARG A 440 -12.00 -2.51 -28.87
N GLU A 441 -11.75 -3.43 -29.79
CA GLU A 441 -12.39 -4.76 -29.83
C GLU A 441 -12.20 -5.60 -28.56
N PHE A 442 -11.14 -5.35 -27.77
CA PHE A 442 -10.96 -6.06 -26.50
C PHE A 442 -12.10 -5.77 -25.50
N GLY A 443 -12.81 -4.65 -25.63
CA GLY A 443 -13.88 -4.27 -24.71
C GLY A 443 -15.26 -4.83 -25.06
N SER A 444 -15.43 -5.49 -26.20
CA SER A 444 -16.75 -5.98 -26.65
C SER A 444 -17.42 -6.90 -25.64
N LYS A 445 -16.68 -7.85 -25.05
CA LYS A 445 -17.24 -8.75 -24.02
C LYS A 445 -17.67 -8.02 -22.75
N LEU A 446 -16.94 -6.98 -22.33
CA LEU A 446 -17.37 -6.15 -21.21
C LEU A 446 -18.72 -5.49 -21.55
N ILE A 447 -18.81 -4.87 -22.73
CA ILE A 447 -19.99 -4.10 -23.17
C ILE A 447 -21.21 -4.99 -23.43
N GLU A 448 -21.02 -6.16 -24.04
CA GLU A 448 -22.11 -7.01 -24.52
C GLU A 448 -22.54 -8.08 -23.52
N GLN A 449 -21.65 -8.49 -22.61
CA GLN A 449 -21.90 -9.64 -21.71
C GLN A 449 -21.92 -9.27 -20.23
N VAL A 450 -21.17 -8.24 -19.82
CA VAL A 450 -21.08 -7.85 -18.40
C VAL A 450 -22.00 -6.67 -18.11
N LEU A 451 -21.77 -5.53 -18.77
CA LEU A 451 -22.50 -4.28 -18.51
C LEU A 451 -24.04 -4.42 -18.61
N PRO A 452 -24.62 -5.22 -19.53
CA PRO A 452 -26.08 -5.36 -19.61
C PRO A 452 -26.72 -6.10 -18.42
N ALA A 453 -25.91 -6.81 -17.62
CA ALA A 453 -26.36 -7.50 -16.42
C ALA A 453 -26.26 -6.63 -15.15
N LEU A 454 -25.73 -5.41 -15.26
CA LEU A 454 -25.47 -4.50 -14.15
C LEU A 454 -26.46 -3.32 -14.17
N ASP A 455 -26.80 -2.80 -12.99
CA ASP A 455 -27.57 -1.56 -12.85
C ASP A 455 -26.65 -0.34 -13.03
N LEU A 456 -26.38 0.00 -14.29
CA LEU A 456 -25.53 1.13 -14.66
C LEU A 456 -26.33 2.42 -14.72
N THR A 457 -26.03 3.32 -13.78
CA THR A 457 -26.72 4.62 -13.69
C THR A 457 -25.99 5.74 -14.43
N HIS A 458 -24.66 5.69 -14.50
CA HIS A 458 -23.83 6.76 -15.07
C HIS A 458 -22.61 6.20 -15.82
N VAL A 459 -22.28 6.81 -16.95
CA VAL A 459 -20.99 6.71 -17.64
C VAL A 459 -20.59 8.14 -18.01
N ILE A 460 -19.43 8.59 -17.55
CA ILE A 460 -18.98 9.99 -17.67
C ILE A 460 -17.60 9.95 -18.33
N ASP A 461 -17.51 10.40 -19.59
CA ASP A 461 -16.28 10.48 -20.40
C ASP A 461 -15.90 11.94 -20.66
#